data_AF-V7AIA1-F1
#
_entry.id   AF-V7AIA1-F1
#
_cell.length_a   1.000
_cell.length_b   1.000
_cell.length_c   1.000
_cell.angle_alpha   90.00
_cell.angle_beta   90.00
_cell.angle_gamma   90.00
#
_symmetry.space_group_name_H-M   'P 1'
#
loop_
_entity.id
_entity.type
_entity.pdbx_description
1 polymer ?
#
loop_
_entity_poly.entity_id
_entity_poly.type
_entity_poly.pdbx_seq_one_letter_code
_entity_poly.pdbx_strand_id
1 'polypeptide(L)'
;MKNLYKVTIMLSSMMMFLFGTTHSIVVESNESYIKSATFLSEKFEVGPGKIVVKTLLDIDFPKGHIGVKSFDVEVVDEDGKSVPLYETYLHHWFAVKYIENITMSHYIKKSHDLRNGIEFERNDGMCQGFLLPHYWGLGGESRGTSSNLPDPFAVELGNPTKLKDGFKEKWLFSIMVIDTRGTHDRKGCTECRCKLLNLPNNFYNVTMGINGQLLPRNYKGGLFCCQDKLQCKLRNDFQGPTRNLSLRYKIRWVDWMNTRCLLEYTIPRNHDSVSPHVKKANIPMTKGGYLIYGTAHMHTGVVNSTLYGQDGRVLCTSNPKYGTGKEAGNENGYLVGMSVCYPKPGSIKIKDGEILTLESIYENKFRTGAMGHFYIYLADQIPNKDLNI
;
A
#
# COMPACT_ATOMS: atom_id res chain seq x y z
N MET A 1 60.80 10.37 37.48
CA MET A 1 59.88 9.50 36.70
C MET A 1 58.88 8.88 37.65
N LYS A 2 57.59 8.81 37.30
CA LYS A 2 56.56 8.04 38.02
C LYS A 2 55.78 7.24 36.99
N ASN A 3 55.80 5.91 37.11
CA ASN A 3 55.07 5.03 36.19
C ASN A 3 53.59 5.00 36.61
N LEU A 4 52.68 5.34 35.70
CA LEU A 4 51.26 5.03 35.85
C LEU A 4 50.98 3.65 35.26
N TYR A 5 50.40 2.76 36.07
CA TYR A 5 49.94 1.46 35.63
C TYR A 5 48.48 1.52 35.18
N LYS A 6 48.13 0.75 34.15
CA LYS A 6 46.78 0.69 33.59
C LYS A 6 45.86 -0.10 34.53
N VAL A 7 44.79 0.52 35.04
CA VAL A 7 43.71 -0.17 35.75
C VAL A 7 42.65 -0.58 34.74
N THR A 8 42.27 -1.86 34.73
CA THR A 8 41.19 -2.40 33.89
C THR A 8 39.98 -2.71 34.77
N ILE A 9 38.87 -2.02 34.54
CA ILE A 9 37.59 -2.33 35.20
C ILE A 9 36.86 -3.40 34.39
N MET A 10 36.68 -4.59 34.96
CA MET A 10 35.74 -5.59 34.41
C MET A 10 34.33 -5.32 34.94
N LEU A 11 33.48 -4.73 34.10
CA LEU A 11 32.04 -4.67 34.31
C LEU A 11 31.41 -5.95 33.77
N SER A 12 31.06 -6.88 34.67
CA SER A 12 30.28 -8.06 34.33
C SER A 12 28.82 -7.66 34.06
N SER A 13 28.55 -7.28 32.82
CA SER A 13 27.18 -7.00 32.37
C SER A 13 26.45 -8.33 32.15
N MET A 14 25.60 -8.72 33.11
CA MET A 14 24.71 -9.85 32.93
C MET A 14 23.61 -9.47 31.93
N MET A 15 23.86 -9.80 30.66
CA MET A 15 23.00 -9.39 29.54
C MET A 15 21.64 -10.10 29.61
N MET A 16 20.68 -9.45 30.26
CA MET A 16 19.28 -9.82 30.20
C MET A 16 18.80 -9.67 28.75
N PHE A 17 18.69 -10.80 28.05
CA PHE A 17 17.99 -10.88 26.77
C PHE A 17 16.50 -10.61 26.99
N LEU A 18 16.13 -9.33 26.96
CA LEU A 18 14.76 -8.93 26.65
C LEU A 18 14.40 -9.56 25.30
N PHE A 19 13.38 -10.40 25.29
CA PHE A 19 12.82 -10.97 24.07
C PHE A 19 12.15 -9.87 23.25
N GLY A 20 12.96 -9.16 22.45
CA GLY A 20 12.47 -8.41 21.31
C GLY A 20 11.80 -9.36 20.31
N THR A 21 10.93 -8.80 19.47
CA THR A 21 10.25 -9.54 18.39
C THR A 21 11.27 -10.31 17.54
N THR A 22 11.09 -11.61 17.40
CA THR A 22 12.04 -12.49 16.72
C THR A 22 11.88 -12.41 15.20
N HIS A 23 12.48 -11.39 14.58
CA HIS A 23 12.50 -11.24 13.12
C HIS A 23 13.55 -12.16 12.50
N SER A 24 13.10 -13.14 11.71
CA SER A 24 14.00 -13.95 10.88
C SER A 24 14.38 -13.19 9.61
N ILE A 25 15.61 -12.67 9.55
CA ILE A 25 16.21 -12.19 8.30
C ILE A 25 16.69 -13.40 7.49
N VAL A 26 16.23 -13.51 6.25
CA VAL A 26 16.56 -14.59 5.32
C VAL A 26 17.13 -14.00 4.04
N VAL A 27 18.38 -14.35 3.73
CA VAL A 27 19.00 -14.11 2.42
C VAL A 27 18.48 -15.20 1.47
N GLU A 28 18.00 -14.83 0.29
CA GLU A 28 17.42 -15.81 -0.64
C GLU A 28 18.50 -16.53 -1.46
N SER A 29 18.47 -17.87 -1.48
CA SER A 29 19.57 -18.72 -1.94
C SER A 29 19.96 -18.56 -3.41
N ASN A 30 19.04 -18.07 -4.23
CA ASN A 30 19.22 -17.92 -5.68
C ASN A 30 19.62 -16.48 -6.08
N GLU A 31 19.52 -15.52 -5.15
CA GLU A 31 19.75 -14.10 -5.35
C GLU A 31 20.53 -13.57 -4.14
N SER A 32 21.79 -14.01 -3.98
CA SER A 32 22.55 -13.96 -2.72
C SER A 32 22.83 -12.56 -2.12
N TYR A 33 22.48 -11.50 -2.83
CA TYR A 33 22.57 -10.10 -2.39
C TYR A 33 21.20 -9.52 -1.95
N ILE A 34 20.09 -10.21 -2.24
CA ILE A 34 18.74 -9.82 -1.83
C ILE A 34 18.46 -10.39 -0.44
N LYS A 35 18.24 -9.47 0.50
CA LYS A 35 17.81 -9.73 1.87
C LYS A 35 16.30 -9.72 1.93
N SER A 36 15.73 -10.50 2.83
CA SER A 36 14.32 -10.45 3.14
C SER A 36 14.06 -10.65 4.63
N ALA A 37 12.92 -10.16 5.11
CA ALA A 37 12.45 -10.38 6.47
C ALA A 37 10.92 -10.32 6.50
N THR A 38 10.36 -11.06 7.45
CA THR A 38 8.91 -11.11 7.70
C THR A 38 8.62 -10.51 9.07
N PHE A 39 7.61 -9.65 9.12
CA PHE A 39 7.21 -8.84 10.26
C PHE A 39 5.72 -9.03 10.56
N LEU A 40 5.29 -8.59 11.75
CA LEU A 40 3.89 -8.53 12.17
C LEU A 40 3.55 -7.12 12.64
N SER A 41 2.32 -6.66 12.36
CA SER A 41 1.81 -5.41 12.92
C SER A 41 1.28 -5.60 14.34
N GLU A 42 1.07 -4.49 15.05
CA GLU A 42 0.16 -4.45 16.20
C GLU A 42 -1.18 -5.12 15.84
N LYS A 43 -1.78 -5.79 16.84
CA LYS A 43 -3.07 -6.46 16.70
C LYS A 43 -4.20 -5.44 16.64
N PHE A 44 -5.22 -5.72 15.82
CA PHE A 44 -6.48 -4.98 15.77
C PHE A 44 -7.67 -5.92 15.98
N GLU A 45 -8.61 -5.49 16.82
CA GLU A 45 -9.87 -6.19 17.04
C GLU A 45 -10.86 -5.95 15.88
N VAL A 46 -11.47 -7.01 15.34
CA VAL A 46 -12.62 -6.89 14.43
C VAL A 46 -13.67 -7.96 14.71
N GLY A 47 -14.94 -7.55 14.78
CA GLY A 47 -16.10 -8.43 15.00
C GLY A 47 -17.09 -8.41 13.82
N PRO A 48 -18.06 -9.34 13.76
CA PRO A 48 -18.90 -9.55 12.58
C PRO A 48 -19.56 -8.28 12.04
N GLY A 49 -19.39 -8.06 10.73
CA GLY A 49 -19.91 -6.89 10.03
C GLY A 49 -19.12 -5.59 10.26
N LYS A 50 -18.16 -5.52 11.20
CA LYS A 50 -17.47 -4.27 11.52
C LYS A 50 -16.47 -3.86 10.45
N ILE A 51 -16.48 -2.56 10.18
CA ILE A 51 -15.38 -1.85 9.53
C ILE A 51 -14.43 -1.37 10.61
N VAL A 52 -13.13 -1.59 10.41
CA VAL A 52 -12.07 -1.09 11.28
C VAL A 52 -11.10 -0.32 10.40
N VAL A 53 -10.95 0.98 10.69
CA VAL A 53 -9.97 1.85 10.02
C VAL A 53 -8.92 2.23 11.06
N LYS A 54 -7.64 1.96 10.78
CA LYS A 54 -6.55 2.13 11.74
C LYS A 54 -5.33 2.72 11.09
N THR A 55 -4.63 3.57 11.86
CA THR A 55 -3.26 3.98 11.58
C THR A 55 -2.36 3.33 12.62
N LEU A 56 -1.51 2.40 12.18
CA LEU A 56 -0.54 1.69 13.02
C LEU A 56 0.83 2.35 12.82
N LEU A 57 1.36 3.00 13.86
CA LEU A 57 2.59 3.82 13.79
C LEU A 57 3.84 2.99 14.11
N ASP A 58 5.02 3.58 13.87
CA ASP A 58 6.33 3.02 14.25
C ASP A 58 6.55 1.55 13.80
N ILE A 59 6.03 1.15 12.62
CA ILE A 59 6.09 -0.25 12.17
C ILE A 59 7.54 -0.69 11.93
N ASP A 60 7.82 -1.97 12.14
CA ASP A 60 9.14 -2.53 11.84
C ASP A 60 9.42 -2.43 10.33
N PHE A 61 10.56 -1.86 9.99
CA PHE A 61 11.02 -1.70 8.61
C PHE A 61 12.55 -1.90 8.56
N PRO A 62 13.11 -2.47 7.47
CA PRO A 62 14.55 -2.59 7.29
C PRO A 62 15.26 -1.22 7.40
N LYS A 63 16.44 -1.19 8.04
CA LYS A 63 17.14 0.06 8.42
C LYS A 63 18.46 0.20 7.66
N GLY A 64 18.84 1.45 7.40
CA GLY A 64 20.02 1.81 6.62
C GLY A 64 19.64 2.32 5.23
N HIS A 65 20.65 2.62 4.40
CA HIS A 65 20.45 3.03 3.01
C HIS A 65 20.23 1.77 2.16
N ILE A 66 19.02 1.59 1.64
CA ILE A 66 18.57 0.33 1.01
C ILE A 66 17.81 0.58 -0.28
N GLY A 67 17.80 -0.43 -1.15
CA GLY A 67 16.89 -0.52 -2.30
C GLY A 67 15.80 -1.54 -2.03
N VAL A 68 14.55 -1.12 -1.82
CA VAL A 68 13.43 -2.07 -1.65
C VAL A 68 13.02 -2.66 -2.99
N LYS A 69 12.88 -3.99 -3.00
CA LYS A 69 12.56 -4.85 -4.14
C LYS A 69 11.09 -5.27 -4.14
N SER A 70 10.53 -5.63 -2.98
CA SER A 70 9.11 -6.01 -2.82
C SER A 70 8.59 -5.65 -1.42
N PHE A 71 7.28 -5.46 -1.30
CA PHE A 71 6.57 -5.28 -0.03
C PHE A 71 5.20 -5.97 -0.15
N ASP A 72 5.12 -7.18 0.42
CA ASP A 72 3.98 -8.09 0.29
C ASP A 72 3.25 -8.22 1.65
N VAL A 73 1.91 -8.18 1.65
CA VAL A 73 1.10 -8.04 2.88
C VAL A 73 -0.14 -8.94 2.88
N GLU A 74 -0.45 -9.54 4.03
CA GLU A 74 -1.68 -10.31 4.27
C GLU A 74 -2.26 -10.09 5.68
N VAL A 75 -3.57 -10.31 5.85
CA VAL A 75 -4.21 -10.40 7.18
C VAL A 75 -4.07 -11.81 7.73
N VAL A 76 -3.64 -11.92 8.99
CA VAL A 76 -3.49 -13.18 9.73
C VAL A 76 -4.25 -13.15 11.06
N ASP A 77 -4.64 -14.32 11.55
CA ASP A 77 -5.16 -14.51 12.91
C ASP A 77 -4.06 -14.73 13.96
N GLU A 78 -4.45 -15.04 15.20
CA GLU A 78 -3.53 -15.13 16.35
C GLU A 78 -2.59 -16.34 16.28
N ASP A 79 -2.98 -17.40 15.57
CA ASP A 79 -2.14 -18.56 15.25
C ASP A 79 -1.22 -18.28 14.04
N GLY A 80 -1.34 -17.09 13.43
CA GLY A 80 -0.60 -16.69 12.25
C GLY A 80 -1.13 -17.32 10.95
N LYS A 81 -2.36 -17.81 10.91
CA LYS A 81 -2.97 -18.35 9.69
C LYS A 81 -3.59 -17.23 8.86
N SER A 82 -3.40 -17.30 7.55
CA SER A 82 -3.92 -16.35 6.57
C SER A 82 -5.45 -16.32 6.56
N VAL A 83 -6.06 -15.16 6.80
CA VAL A 83 -7.53 -15.03 6.85
C VAL A 83 -8.11 -14.90 5.43
N PRO A 84 -9.18 -15.64 5.08
CA PRO A 84 -9.84 -15.51 3.78
C PRO A 84 -10.59 -14.18 3.60
N LEU A 85 -10.57 -13.64 2.38
CA LEU A 85 -11.24 -12.40 1.97
C LEU A 85 -12.77 -12.44 2.08
N TYR A 86 -13.38 -13.64 2.18
CA TYR A 86 -14.81 -13.80 2.46
C TYR A 86 -15.15 -13.81 3.96
N GLU A 87 -14.14 -13.71 4.83
CA GLU A 87 -14.30 -13.51 6.27
C GLU A 87 -13.86 -12.10 6.64
N THR A 88 -12.57 -11.79 6.53
CA THR A 88 -12.04 -10.44 6.73
C THR A 88 -11.51 -9.93 5.39
N TYR A 89 -12.27 -9.04 4.76
CA TYR A 89 -11.87 -8.37 3.53
C TYR A 89 -10.91 -7.22 3.86
N LEU A 90 -9.65 -7.34 3.44
CA LEU A 90 -8.71 -6.21 3.43
C LEU A 90 -9.15 -5.26 2.31
N HIS A 91 -9.86 -4.19 2.64
CA HIS A 91 -10.39 -3.27 1.61
C HIS A 91 -9.27 -2.38 1.07
N HIS A 92 -8.42 -1.85 1.95
CA HIS A 92 -7.17 -1.23 1.56
C HIS A 92 -6.12 -1.32 2.67
N TRP A 93 -4.86 -1.33 2.27
CA TRP A 93 -3.72 -1.09 3.14
C TRP A 93 -2.73 -0.16 2.43
N PHE A 94 -2.08 0.72 3.20
CA PHE A 94 -1.05 1.62 2.71
C PHE A 94 0.08 1.67 3.75
N ALA A 95 1.23 1.06 3.46
CA ALA A 95 2.46 1.36 4.17
C ALA A 95 2.97 2.72 3.69
N VAL A 96 3.04 3.71 4.58
CA VAL A 96 3.37 5.10 4.29
C VAL A 96 4.65 5.49 5.02
N LYS A 97 5.57 6.12 4.30
CA LYS A 97 6.77 6.72 4.86
C LYS A 97 6.45 8.07 5.51
N TYR A 98 7.02 8.32 6.69
CA TYR A 98 6.95 9.61 7.36
C TYR A 98 8.26 9.94 8.08
N ILE A 99 8.53 11.23 8.24
CA ILE A 99 9.72 11.75 8.88
C ILE A 99 9.29 12.45 10.18
N GLU A 100 9.68 11.88 11.32
CA GLU A 100 9.32 12.36 12.64
C GLU A 100 10.42 13.29 13.19
N ASN A 101 10.03 14.44 13.77
CA ASN A 101 10.92 15.23 14.61
C ASN A 101 11.10 14.52 15.97
N ILE A 102 12.35 14.13 16.30
CA ILE A 102 12.67 13.32 17.49
C ILE A 102 12.27 14.04 18.80
N THR A 103 12.27 15.38 18.82
CA THR A 103 11.81 16.15 19.99
C THR A 103 10.31 15.98 20.27
N MET A 104 9.53 15.58 19.27
CA MET A 104 8.07 15.46 19.36
C MET A 104 7.59 14.00 19.54
N SER A 105 8.49 13.01 19.51
CA SER A 105 8.15 11.58 19.62
C SER A 105 7.23 11.25 20.82
N HIS A 106 7.47 11.86 22.00
CA HIS A 106 6.64 11.64 23.19
C HIS A 106 5.26 12.31 23.09
N TYR A 107 5.15 13.46 22.40
CA TYR A 107 3.85 14.07 22.10
C TYR A 107 3.05 13.16 21.17
N ILE A 108 3.64 12.78 20.03
CA ILE A 108 3.00 11.97 18.98
C ILE A 108 2.48 10.64 19.55
N LYS A 109 3.29 9.92 20.34
CA LYS A 109 2.88 8.65 20.96
C LYS A 109 1.75 8.79 21.98
N LYS A 110 1.55 9.98 22.56
CA LYS A 110 0.46 10.25 23.51
C LYS A 110 -0.80 10.81 22.82
N SER A 111 -0.64 11.71 21.85
CA SER A 111 -1.74 12.40 21.17
C SER A 111 -2.31 11.64 19.97
N HIS A 112 -1.50 10.80 19.33
CA HIS A 112 -1.73 10.23 17.99
C HIS A 112 -1.99 11.32 16.92
N ASP A 113 -1.56 12.57 17.17
CA ASP A 113 -1.82 13.71 16.29
C ASP A 113 -0.76 13.87 15.21
N LEU A 114 -1.02 13.29 14.04
CA LEU A 114 -0.10 13.28 12.89
C LEU A 114 0.00 14.61 12.14
N ARG A 115 -0.59 15.68 12.67
CA ARG A 115 -0.54 17.05 12.10
C ARG A 115 0.66 17.85 12.62
N ASN A 116 1.30 17.43 13.70
CA ASN A 116 2.33 18.18 14.40
C ASN A 116 3.57 17.31 14.65
N GLY A 117 4.73 17.72 14.12
CA GLY A 117 5.99 17.00 14.29
C GLY A 117 6.24 15.84 13.32
N ILE A 118 5.38 15.65 12.33
CA ILE A 118 5.53 14.66 11.25
C ILE A 118 5.48 15.35 9.90
N GLU A 119 6.44 15.03 9.04
CA GLU A 119 6.45 15.37 7.62
C GLU A 119 6.20 14.11 6.78
N PHE A 120 5.31 14.19 5.78
CA PHE A 120 5.05 13.09 4.86
C PHE A 120 5.77 13.33 3.52
N GLU A 121 6.85 12.59 3.27
CA GLU A 121 7.50 12.59 1.95
C GLU A 121 6.58 11.94 0.91
N ARG A 122 6.46 12.59 -0.24
CA ARG A 122 5.68 12.10 -1.38
C ARG A 122 6.56 11.24 -2.29
N ASN A 123 5.95 10.56 -3.27
CA ASN A 123 6.71 9.89 -4.32
C ASN A 123 7.55 10.90 -5.12
N ASP A 124 8.59 10.45 -5.80
CA ASP A 124 9.20 11.19 -6.89
C ASP A 124 8.24 11.16 -8.11
N GLY A 125 7.81 12.31 -8.64
CA GLY A 125 7.12 12.42 -9.93
C GLY A 125 5.64 12.81 -9.92
N MET A 126 4.95 12.70 -11.06
CA MET A 126 3.70 13.45 -11.37
C MET A 126 2.51 13.35 -10.40
N CYS A 127 2.39 12.34 -9.55
CA CYS A 127 1.17 12.12 -8.73
C CYS A 127 1.00 13.04 -7.51
N GLN A 128 1.77 14.13 -7.40
CA GLN A 128 1.80 15.00 -6.21
C GLN A 128 0.46 15.63 -5.83
N GLY A 129 -0.42 15.89 -6.80
CA GLY A 129 -1.76 16.44 -6.57
C GLY A 129 -2.77 15.45 -5.95
N PHE A 130 -2.38 14.21 -5.66
CA PHE A 130 -3.23 13.21 -4.99
C PHE A 130 -3.11 13.28 -3.46
N LEU A 131 -4.07 12.64 -2.78
CA LEU A 131 -4.23 12.62 -1.33
C LEU A 131 -3.18 11.79 -0.58
N LEU A 132 -2.31 11.05 -1.28
CA LEU A 132 -1.45 10.03 -0.71
C LEU A 132 0.05 10.34 -0.95
N PRO A 133 0.93 10.10 0.05
CA PRO A 133 2.38 10.34 0.01
C PRO A 133 3.13 9.23 -0.76
N HIS A 134 4.43 9.00 -0.50
CA HIS A 134 5.06 7.74 -0.91
C HIS A 134 4.45 6.58 -0.12
N TYR A 135 3.89 5.60 -0.84
CA TYR A 135 3.24 4.45 -0.21
C TYR A 135 3.38 3.17 -1.03
N TRP A 136 3.47 2.05 -0.33
CA TRP A 136 3.20 0.71 -0.85
C TRP A 136 1.80 0.33 -0.39
N GLY A 137 0.89 -0.07 -1.29
CA GLY A 137 -0.48 -0.32 -0.86
C GLY A 137 -1.47 -0.63 -1.96
N LEU A 138 -2.40 -1.52 -1.64
CA LEU A 138 -3.34 -2.22 -2.52
C LEU A 138 -4.59 -2.62 -1.71
N GLY A 139 -5.51 -3.38 -2.31
CA GLY A 139 -6.60 -4.06 -1.60
C GLY A 139 -6.25 -5.52 -1.30
N GLY A 140 -7.27 -6.36 -1.09
CA GLY A 140 -7.13 -7.79 -0.84
C GLY A 140 -6.51 -8.58 -2.00
N GLU A 141 -6.49 -8.01 -3.21
CA GLU A 141 -5.80 -8.56 -4.37
C GLU A 141 -4.27 -8.44 -4.30
N SER A 142 -3.70 -7.78 -3.28
CA SER A 142 -2.25 -7.80 -3.05
C SER A 142 -1.69 -9.21 -2.90
N ARG A 143 -2.45 -10.12 -2.29
CA ARG A 143 -2.03 -11.50 -1.99
C ARG A 143 -1.63 -12.31 -3.24
N GLY A 144 -2.14 -11.95 -4.42
CA GLY A 144 -1.82 -12.58 -5.70
C GLY A 144 -1.26 -11.62 -6.75
N THR A 145 -0.87 -10.40 -6.36
CA THR A 145 -0.24 -9.38 -7.22
C THR A 145 1.21 -9.20 -6.77
N SER A 146 2.19 -9.62 -7.58
CA SER A 146 3.60 -9.52 -7.18
C SER A 146 4.04 -8.06 -7.09
N SER A 147 4.52 -7.64 -5.93
CA SER A 147 5.11 -6.30 -5.73
C SER A 147 6.59 -6.20 -6.14
N ASN A 148 7.17 -7.27 -6.69
CA ASN A 148 8.61 -7.39 -6.91
C ASN A 148 9.10 -6.60 -8.14
N LEU A 149 10.06 -5.70 -7.96
CA LEU A 149 10.72 -4.99 -9.04
C LEU A 149 11.77 -5.87 -9.74
N PRO A 150 11.87 -5.85 -11.08
CA PRO A 150 12.88 -6.62 -11.82
C PRO A 150 14.27 -6.03 -11.59
N ASP A 151 15.32 -6.82 -11.78
CA ASP A 151 16.70 -6.32 -11.65
C ASP A 151 17.12 -5.40 -12.82
N PRO A 152 18.01 -4.42 -12.56
CA PRO A 152 18.61 -4.07 -11.27
C PRO A 152 17.82 -3.00 -10.49
N PHE A 153 16.51 -2.85 -10.74
CA PHE A 153 15.72 -1.74 -10.22
C PHE A 153 15.23 -1.98 -8.79
N ALA A 154 15.21 -0.92 -7.98
CA ALA A 154 14.75 -0.91 -6.59
C ALA A 154 14.29 0.51 -6.20
N VAL A 155 13.53 0.65 -5.12
CA VAL A 155 13.17 1.96 -4.53
C VAL A 155 14.19 2.37 -3.48
N GLU A 156 14.86 3.50 -3.68
CA GLU A 156 15.82 4.07 -2.72
C GLU A 156 15.12 4.53 -1.44
N LEU A 157 15.58 4.04 -0.27
CA LEU A 157 15.07 4.43 1.05
C LEU A 157 16.21 4.58 2.06
N GLY A 158 15.97 5.37 3.12
CA GLY A 158 16.94 5.58 4.20
C GLY A 158 18.23 6.30 3.80
N ASN A 159 18.24 7.06 2.68
CA ASN A 159 19.40 7.85 2.24
C ASN A 159 19.74 8.93 3.29
N PRO A 160 20.93 8.88 3.95
CA PRO A 160 21.28 9.82 5.00
C PRO A 160 21.37 11.28 4.55
N THR A 161 21.62 11.57 3.27
CA THR A 161 21.75 12.96 2.77
C THR A 161 20.42 13.63 2.48
N LYS A 162 19.29 12.90 2.49
CA LYS A 162 17.94 13.49 2.41
C LYS A 162 17.35 13.82 3.80
N LEU A 163 17.84 13.18 4.86
CA LEU A 163 17.28 13.30 6.20
C LEU A 163 17.83 14.54 6.95
N LYS A 164 16.93 15.34 7.52
CA LYS A 164 17.27 16.52 8.33
C LYS A 164 17.81 16.14 9.72
N ASP A 165 18.78 16.91 10.23
CA ASP A 165 19.25 16.78 11.62
C ASP A 165 18.10 16.90 12.62
N GLY A 166 18.06 15.99 13.61
CA GLY A 166 17.00 15.93 14.62
C GLY A 166 15.70 15.26 14.15
N PHE A 167 15.62 14.79 12.89
CA PHE A 167 14.50 14.02 12.36
C PHE A 167 14.87 12.55 12.14
N LYS A 168 13.85 11.70 11.94
CA LYS A 168 14.01 10.26 11.71
C LYS A 168 12.98 9.70 10.73
N GLU A 169 13.43 8.95 9.72
CA GLU A 169 12.53 8.15 8.87
C GLU A 169 11.85 7.05 9.68
N LYS A 170 10.53 6.94 9.49
CA LYS A 170 9.63 5.95 10.08
C LYS A 170 8.58 5.52 9.05
N TRP A 171 7.88 4.44 9.38
CA TRP A 171 6.83 3.87 8.56
C TRP A 171 5.57 3.62 9.40
N LEU A 172 4.40 3.81 8.79
CA LEU A 172 3.10 3.46 9.35
C LEU A 172 2.31 2.60 8.37
N PHE A 173 1.34 1.83 8.87
CA PHE A 173 0.25 1.34 8.03
C PHE A 173 -1.01 2.18 8.25
N SER A 174 -1.64 2.63 7.16
CA SER A 174 -3.06 3.02 7.15
C SER A 174 -3.86 1.87 6.55
N ILE A 175 -4.79 1.30 7.32
CA ILE A 175 -5.55 0.10 6.93
C ILE A 175 -7.05 0.32 7.05
N MET A 176 -7.80 -0.37 6.20
CA MET A 176 -9.22 -0.61 6.36
C MET A 176 -9.53 -2.07 6.11
N VAL A 177 -10.02 -2.74 7.15
CA VAL A 177 -10.57 -4.10 7.05
C VAL A 177 -12.08 -4.08 7.27
N ILE A 178 -12.77 -5.02 6.63
CA ILE A 178 -14.20 -5.28 6.86
C ILE A 178 -14.37 -6.76 7.19
N ASP A 179 -14.88 -7.04 8.39
CA ASP A 179 -15.37 -8.38 8.70
C ASP A 179 -16.73 -8.58 8.02
N THR A 180 -16.78 -9.50 7.05
CA THR A 180 -17.98 -9.83 6.26
C THR A 180 -18.67 -11.11 6.76
N ARG A 181 -18.20 -11.72 7.86
CA ARG A 181 -18.91 -12.81 8.55
C ARG A 181 -20.29 -12.30 8.99
N GLY A 182 -21.31 -13.16 8.88
CA GLY A 182 -22.69 -12.82 9.21
C GLY A 182 -23.45 -11.87 8.29
N THR A 183 -22.76 -10.97 7.57
CA THR A 183 -23.38 -9.92 6.75
C THR A 183 -24.40 -10.43 5.74
N HIS A 184 -25.45 -9.64 5.49
CA HIS A 184 -26.55 -9.99 4.57
C HIS A 184 -26.11 -10.00 3.10
N ASP A 185 -25.21 -9.10 2.69
CA ASP A 185 -24.61 -9.07 1.35
C ASP A 185 -23.12 -8.72 1.51
N ARG A 186 -22.27 -9.76 1.50
CA ARG A 186 -20.81 -9.63 1.62
C ARG A 186 -20.24 -8.71 0.55
N LYS A 187 -20.65 -8.90 -0.72
CA LYS A 187 -20.10 -8.14 -1.85
C LYS A 187 -20.52 -6.68 -1.79
N GLY A 188 -21.78 -6.40 -1.49
CA GLY A 188 -22.27 -5.05 -1.28
C GLY A 188 -21.70 -4.34 -0.06
N CYS A 189 -21.36 -5.10 0.99
CA CYS A 189 -20.60 -4.61 2.15
C CYS A 189 -19.16 -4.22 1.73
N THR A 190 -18.47 -5.06 0.95
CA THR A 190 -17.14 -4.73 0.40
C THR A 190 -17.15 -3.63 -0.67
N GLU A 191 -18.29 -3.34 -1.31
CA GLU A 191 -18.50 -2.17 -2.18
C GLU A 191 -18.96 -0.91 -1.39
N CYS A 192 -18.97 -0.97 -0.05
CA CYS A 192 -19.37 0.15 0.83
C CYS A 192 -20.76 0.74 0.50
N ARG A 193 -21.73 -0.10 0.12
CA ARG A 193 -23.11 0.31 -0.22
C ARG A 193 -23.84 0.82 1.02
N CYS A 194 -24.09 2.12 1.09
CA CYS A 194 -24.69 2.83 2.24
C CYS A 194 -25.96 2.16 2.78
N LYS A 195 -26.82 1.62 1.89
CA LYS A 195 -28.06 0.92 2.29
C LYS A 195 -27.84 -0.35 3.14
N LEU A 196 -26.67 -0.97 3.03
CA LEU A 196 -26.28 -2.20 3.73
C LEU A 196 -25.55 -1.92 5.05
N LEU A 197 -25.37 -0.65 5.42
CA LEU A 197 -24.63 -0.23 6.60
C LEU A 197 -25.58 0.33 7.66
N ASN A 198 -25.19 0.18 8.93
CA ASN A 198 -25.87 0.76 10.07
C ASN A 198 -25.42 2.22 10.24
N LEU A 199 -25.82 3.06 9.28
CA LEU A 199 -25.50 4.49 9.26
C LEU A 199 -26.34 5.26 10.30
N PRO A 200 -25.77 6.29 10.98
CA PRO A 200 -26.54 7.19 11.83
C PRO A 200 -27.67 7.91 11.09
N ASN A 201 -28.80 8.17 11.76
CA ASN A 201 -29.96 8.84 11.16
C ASN A 201 -29.64 10.25 10.61
N ASN A 202 -28.64 10.93 11.19
CA ASN A 202 -28.17 12.25 10.76
C ASN A 202 -27.02 12.20 9.72
N PHE A 203 -26.59 11.03 9.25
CA PHE A 203 -25.38 10.83 8.44
C PHE A 203 -25.23 11.81 7.25
N TYR A 204 -26.26 11.94 6.40
CA TYR A 204 -26.25 12.87 5.25
C TYR A 204 -26.38 14.36 5.63
N ASN A 205 -26.71 14.67 6.90
CA ASN A 205 -26.80 16.03 7.41
C ASN A 205 -25.49 16.48 8.10
N VAL A 206 -24.52 15.58 8.32
CA VAL A 206 -23.24 15.88 9.02
C VAL A 206 -21.98 15.44 8.26
N THR A 207 -22.09 14.50 7.33
CA THR A 207 -20.94 14.00 6.57
C THR A 207 -20.62 14.95 5.43
N MET A 208 -19.39 15.45 5.39
CA MET A 208 -18.89 16.30 4.31
C MET A 208 -18.18 15.46 3.25
N GLY A 209 -18.43 15.74 1.98
CA GLY A 209 -17.74 15.14 0.83
C GLY A 209 -16.34 15.74 0.63
N ILE A 210 -15.58 15.18 -0.33
CA ILE A 210 -14.19 15.59 -0.64
C ILE A 210 -14.11 17.07 -1.06
N ASN A 211 -15.20 17.61 -1.61
CA ASN A 211 -15.34 19.01 -2.03
C ASN A 211 -15.74 19.98 -0.90
N GLY A 212 -15.80 19.53 0.36
CA GLY A 212 -16.20 20.37 1.49
C GLY A 212 -17.69 20.74 1.52
N GLN A 213 -18.55 20.04 0.77
CA GLN A 213 -20.01 20.20 0.81
C GLN A 213 -20.67 19.00 1.50
N LEU A 214 -21.90 19.16 1.99
CA LEU A 214 -22.65 18.04 2.59
C LEU A 214 -22.87 16.90 1.58
N LEU A 215 -22.70 15.66 2.05
CA LEU A 215 -22.86 14.46 1.23
C LEU A 215 -24.32 14.31 0.76
N PRO A 216 -24.60 14.31 -0.56
CA PRO A 216 -25.96 14.37 -1.04
C PRO A 216 -26.72 13.08 -0.74
N ARG A 217 -28.02 13.18 -0.43
CA ARG A 217 -28.90 12.06 -0.02
C ARG A 217 -29.04 10.95 -1.07
N ASN A 218 -28.60 11.18 -2.31
CA ASN A 218 -28.55 10.18 -3.38
C ASN A 218 -27.22 9.41 -3.48
N TYR A 219 -26.24 9.68 -2.60
CA TYR A 219 -24.98 8.95 -2.51
C TYR A 219 -25.22 7.52 -2.02
N LYS A 220 -24.99 6.53 -2.89
CA LYS A 220 -25.40 5.13 -2.67
C LYS A 220 -24.30 4.21 -2.10
N GLY A 221 -23.03 4.61 -2.17
CA GLY A 221 -21.92 3.83 -1.62
C GLY A 221 -20.54 4.32 -2.01
N GLY A 222 -19.55 3.90 -1.22
CA GLY A 222 -18.15 4.30 -1.32
C GLY A 222 -17.60 4.83 0.01
N LEU A 223 -16.42 5.44 -0.04
CA LEU A 223 -15.59 5.87 1.10
C LEU A 223 -16.39 6.39 2.30
N PHE A 224 -17.29 7.34 2.09
CA PHE A 224 -18.00 8.01 3.19
C PHE A 224 -18.92 7.11 3.99
N CYS A 225 -19.39 6.01 3.43
CA CYS A 225 -20.23 5.04 4.15
C CYS A 225 -19.41 3.97 4.88
N CYS A 226 -18.11 3.85 4.58
CA CYS A 226 -17.17 2.93 5.24
C CYS A 226 -16.25 3.66 6.22
N GLN A 227 -16.82 4.19 7.30
CA GLN A 227 -16.10 4.83 8.40
C GLN A 227 -15.77 3.80 9.51
N ASP A 228 -14.78 4.11 10.35
CA ASP A 228 -14.39 3.29 11.51
C ASP A 228 -15.60 2.96 12.43
N LYS A 229 -15.59 1.77 13.03
CA LYS A 229 -16.62 1.22 13.96
C LYS A 229 -18.04 1.05 13.39
N LEU A 230 -18.33 1.57 12.20
CA LEU A 230 -19.58 1.26 11.49
C LEU A 230 -19.69 -0.23 11.20
N GLN A 231 -20.91 -0.68 10.93
CA GLN A 231 -21.22 -2.10 10.79
C GLN A 231 -22.13 -2.35 9.60
N CYS A 232 -21.76 -3.31 8.74
CA CYS A 232 -22.65 -3.89 7.75
C CYS A 232 -23.77 -4.68 8.43
N LYS A 233 -24.97 -4.60 7.89
CA LYS A 233 -26.17 -5.30 8.35
C LYS A 233 -25.92 -6.80 8.33
N LEU A 234 -25.99 -7.39 9.52
CA LEU A 234 -25.94 -8.84 9.73
C LEU A 234 -27.28 -9.47 9.35
N ARG A 235 -27.26 -10.78 9.09
CA ARG A 235 -28.47 -11.61 9.15
C ARG A 235 -28.85 -11.78 10.63
N ASN A 236 -30.14 -11.70 10.93
CA ASN A 236 -30.67 -11.58 12.30
C ASN A 236 -30.07 -12.57 13.30
N ASP A 237 -29.88 -13.81 12.87
CA ASP A 237 -29.48 -14.94 13.71
C ASP A 237 -27.96 -15.14 13.81
N PHE A 238 -27.16 -14.28 13.16
CA PHE A 238 -25.70 -14.39 13.19
C PHE A 238 -25.08 -13.62 14.36
N GLN A 239 -24.61 -14.37 15.35
CA GLN A 239 -23.63 -13.91 16.33
C GLN A 239 -22.29 -14.63 16.09
N GLY A 240 -21.19 -13.96 16.42
CA GLY A 240 -19.84 -14.52 16.29
C GLY A 240 -18.81 -13.66 17.02
N PRO A 241 -17.68 -14.24 17.45
CA PRO A 241 -16.72 -13.55 18.29
C PRO A 241 -15.94 -12.48 17.51
N THR A 242 -15.61 -11.39 18.20
CA THR A 242 -14.48 -10.52 17.83
C THR A 242 -13.20 -11.35 17.72
N ARG A 243 -12.36 -11.06 16.74
CA ARG A 243 -11.02 -11.65 16.58
C ARG A 243 -9.96 -10.56 16.70
N ASN A 244 -8.83 -10.88 17.33
CA ASN A 244 -7.62 -10.09 17.15
C ASN A 244 -6.94 -10.57 15.86
N LEU A 245 -6.65 -9.65 14.94
CA LEU A 245 -5.94 -9.95 13.70
C LEU A 245 -4.71 -9.02 13.59
N SER A 246 -3.70 -9.43 12.85
CA SER A 246 -2.55 -8.58 12.49
C SER A 246 -2.35 -8.57 10.98
N LEU A 247 -1.59 -7.60 10.47
CA LEU A 247 -0.93 -7.76 9.18
C LEU A 247 0.37 -8.55 9.39
N ARG A 248 0.55 -9.63 8.62
CA ARG A 248 1.89 -10.16 8.32
C ARG A 248 2.38 -9.51 7.05
N TYR A 249 3.65 -9.13 7.02
CA TYR A 249 4.25 -8.53 5.84
C TYR A 249 5.69 -9.00 5.63
N LYS A 250 6.05 -9.26 4.37
CA LYS A 250 7.42 -9.58 3.94
C LYS A 250 7.95 -8.40 3.11
N ILE A 251 9.18 -7.99 3.40
CA ILE A 251 9.90 -7.00 2.60
C ILE A 251 11.13 -7.68 2.02
N ARG A 252 11.39 -7.49 0.71
CA ARG A 252 12.65 -7.84 0.03
C ARG A 252 13.43 -6.56 -0.26
N TRP A 253 14.73 -6.53 -0.01
CA TRP A 253 15.59 -5.37 -0.28
C TRP A 253 17.04 -5.75 -0.56
N VAL A 254 17.80 -4.81 -1.10
CA VAL A 254 19.25 -4.85 -1.27
C VAL A 254 19.91 -3.75 -0.46
N ASP A 255 21.18 -3.90 -0.10
CA ASP A 255 21.97 -2.77 0.40
C ASP A 255 22.20 -1.77 -0.75
N TRP A 256 22.08 -0.46 -0.48
CA TRP A 256 22.23 0.54 -1.54
C TRP A 256 23.70 0.75 -1.91
N MET A 257 24.19 -0.05 -2.86
CA MET A 257 25.49 0.16 -3.48
C MET A 257 25.44 1.39 -4.41
N ASN A 258 26.54 2.13 -4.49
CA ASN A 258 26.56 3.51 -5.03
C ASN A 258 26.56 3.58 -6.58
N THR A 259 25.69 2.82 -7.24
CA THR A 259 25.39 2.91 -8.68
C THR A 259 24.41 4.06 -8.93
N ARG A 260 24.91 5.15 -9.52
CA ARG A 260 24.20 6.43 -9.64
C ARG A 260 22.96 6.37 -10.55
N CYS A 261 21.78 6.63 -9.99
CA CYS A 261 20.61 7.20 -10.67
C CYS A 261 19.80 8.01 -9.63
N LEU A 262 19.35 9.22 -9.98
CA LEU A 262 18.85 10.23 -9.05
C LEU A 262 17.98 11.27 -9.78
N LEU A 263 16.73 11.51 -9.36
CA LEU A 263 16.15 12.84 -8.98
C LEU A 263 14.62 12.98 -9.06
N GLU A 264 14.10 13.70 -8.05
CA GLU A 264 12.71 14.09 -7.75
C GLU A 264 12.08 15.11 -8.73
N TYR A 265 10.73 15.25 -8.72
CA TYR A 265 9.99 16.45 -9.19
C TYR A 265 8.51 16.48 -8.74
N THR A 266 7.83 17.66 -8.86
CA THR A 266 6.46 17.92 -8.35
C THR A 266 5.61 18.88 -9.23
N ILE A 267 4.41 18.48 -9.73
CA ILE A 267 3.45 19.34 -10.50
C ILE A 267 1.92 18.98 -10.26
N PRO A 268 0.93 19.89 -10.46
CA PRO A 268 -0.54 19.69 -10.18
C PRO A 268 -1.45 19.17 -11.34
N ARG A 269 -2.80 19.24 -11.19
CA ARG A 269 -3.83 18.46 -11.94
C ARG A 269 -5.02 19.28 -12.53
N ASN A 270 -5.74 18.75 -13.54
CA ASN A 270 -7.19 19.03 -13.81
C ASN A 270 -7.93 17.87 -14.57
N HIS A 271 -9.25 17.98 -14.84
CA HIS A 271 -10.26 16.88 -15.04
C HIS A 271 -11.25 17.14 -16.23
N ASP A 272 -12.12 16.25 -16.79
CA ASP A 272 -12.44 14.78 -16.79
C ASP A 272 -13.35 14.45 -18.04
N SER A 273 -13.97 13.25 -18.10
CA SER A 273 -15.25 12.86 -18.77
C SER A 273 -15.26 11.90 -20.01
N VAL A 274 -16.41 11.24 -20.26
CA VAL A 274 -16.52 9.76 -20.45
C VAL A 274 -17.56 9.27 -21.49
N SER A 275 -17.32 8.11 -22.13
CA SER A 275 -18.36 7.15 -22.60
C SER A 275 -17.86 5.68 -22.65
N PRO A 276 -18.77 4.69 -22.84
CA PRO A 276 -19.04 3.60 -21.88
C PRO A 276 -18.73 3.88 -20.39
N HIS A 277 -18.85 2.89 -19.49
CA HIS A 277 -18.20 3.00 -18.16
C HIS A 277 -16.73 2.52 -18.17
N VAL A 278 -16.10 2.68 -19.34
CA VAL A 278 -14.67 2.86 -19.50
C VAL A 278 -14.30 4.12 -18.73
N LYS A 279 -13.69 3.98 -17.54
CA LYS A 279 -13.10 5.14 -16.87
C LYS A 279 -11.73 5.38 -17.50
N LYS A 280 -11.66 6.44 -18.33
CA LYS A 280 -10.42 6.99 -18.85
C LYS A 280 -9.91 8.11 -17.96
N ALA A 281 -8.61 8.11 -17.70
CA ALA A 281 -7.88 9.19 -17.05
C ALA A 281 -6.66 9.53 -17.90
N ASN A 282 -6.56 10.79 -18.33
CA ASN A 282 -5.44 11.29 -19.10
C ASN A 282 -4.39 11.83 -18.12
N ILE A 283 -3.20 11.25 -18.13
CA ILE A 283 -2.09 11.52 -17.22
C ILE A 283 -0.97 12.15 -18.05
N PRO A 284 -0.84 13.49 -18.10
CA PRO A 284 0.33 14.12 -18.70
C PRO A 284 1.57 13.77 -17.89
N MET A 285 2.65 13.38 -18.56
CA MET A 285 3.94 13.09 -17.94
C MET A 285 4.86 14.29 -18.14
N THR A 286 5.16 15.09 -17.10
CA THR A 286 6.08 16.23 -17.27
C THR A 286 7.53 15.79 -17.48
N LYS A 287 7.90 14.66 -16.87
CA LYS A 287 9.14 13.91 -17.15
C LYS A 287 8.73 12.46 -17.39
N GLY A 288 9.13 11.92 -18.54
CA GLY A 288 8.94 10.54 -18.93
C GLY A 288 9.99 9.63 -18.31
N GLY A 289 10.30 8.52 -19.00
CA GLY A 289 11.24 7.50 -18.54
C GLY A 289 10.99 6.17 -19.22
N TYR A 290 11.80 5.17 -18.90
CA TYR A 290 11.59 3.80 -19.36
C TYR A 290 10.67 3.07 -18.38
N LEU A 291 9.57 2.51 -18.88
CA LEU A 291 8.68 1.68 -18.06
C LEU A 291 9.44 0.40 -17.67
N ILE A 292 9.46 0.09 -16.37
CA ILE A 292 10.11 -1.13 -15.82
C ILE A 292 9.12 -2.08 -15.12
N TYR A 293 7.99 -1.54 -14.65
CA TYR A 293 6.91 -2.28 -13.99
C TYR A 293 5.59 -1.53 -14.23
N GLY A 294 4.50 -2.27 -14.44
CA GLY A 294 3.14 -1.72 -14.41
C GLY A 294 2.12 -2.70 -13.84
N THR A 295 1.23 -2.26 -12.95
CA THR A 295 0.06 -3.05 -12.51
C THR A 295 -1.11 -2.18 -12.09
N ALA A 296 -2.33 -2.72 -12.11
CA ALA A 296 -3.52 -2.05 -11.60
C ALA A 296 -3.89 -2.52 -10.18
N HIS A 297 -4.42 -1.61 -9.37
CA HIS A 297 -5.28 -1.92 -8.21
C HIS A 297 -6.73 -1.70 -8.64
N MET A 298 -7.58 -2.71 -8.45
CA MET A 298 -8.96 -2.70 -8.91
C MET A 298 -9.85 -3.46 -7.93
N HIS A 299 -11.15 -3.20 -7.97
CA HIS A 299 -12.12 -3.92 -7.16
C HIS A 299 -12.72 -5.12 -7.92
N THR A 300 -13.35 -6.06 -7.18
CA THR A 300 -14.07 -7.20 -7.78
C THR A 300 -15.13 -6.72 -8.80
N GLY A 301 -15.05 -7.22 -10.03
CA GLY A 301 -15.92 -6.81 -11.14
C GLY A 301 -15.19 -6.04 -12.26
N VAL A 302 -13.88 -5.81 -12.13
CA VAL A 302 -13.03 -5.36 -13.24
C VAL A 302 -12.89 -6.47 -14.30
N VAL A 303 -12.78 -6.08 -15.57
CA VAL A 303 -12.50 -6.95 -16.73
C VAL A 303 -11.02 -6.89 -17.08
N ASN A 304 -10.46 -5.69 -17.19
CA ASN A 304 -9.02 -5.39 -17.25
C ASN A 304 -8.80 -3.88 -17.03
N SER A 305 -7.53 -3.48 -16.99
CA SER A 305 -7.14 -2.08 -17.12
C SER A 305 -5.89 -1.96 -18.00
N THR A 306 -5.88 -0.99 -18.91
CA THR A 306 -4.79 -0.78 -19.86
C THR A 306 -4.27 0.65 -19.78
N LEU A 307 -2.95 0.81 -19.70
CA LEU A 307 -2.26 2.07 -19.85
C LEU A 307 -1.74 2.19 -21.29
N TYR A 308 -2.14 3.26 -21.98
CA TYR A 308 -1.76 3.58 -23.35
C TYR A 308 -0.82 4.80 -23.40
N GLY A 309 0.06 4.85 -24.40
CA GLY A 309 0.82 6.03 -24.78
C GLY A 309 -0.03 7.02 -25.60
N GLN A 310 0.50 8.23 -25.83
CA GLN A 310 -0.22 9.28 -26.55
C GLN A 310 -0.46 8.95 -28.03
N ASP A 311 0.38 8.08 -28.59
CA ASP A 311 0.29 7.49 -29.93
C ASP A 311 -0.66 6.27 -29.98
N GLY A 312 -1.37 5.95 -28.89
CA GLY A 312 -2.31 4.85 -28.81
C GLY A 312 -1.67 3.46 -28.60
N ARG A 313 -0.34 3.36 -28.49
CA ARG A 313 0.33 2.08 -28.20
C ARG A 313 -0.03 1.59 -26.79
N VAL A 314 -0.18 0.29 -26.62
CA VAL A 314 -0.31 -0.33 -25.28
C VAL A 314 1.05 -0.29 -24.59
N LEU A 315 1.09 0.29 -23.38
CA LEU A 315 2.27 0.29 -22.51
C LEU A 315 2.21 -0.85 -21.49
N CYS A 316 1.01 -1.12 -20.95
CA CYS A 316 0.75 -2.24 -20.07
C CYS A 316 -0.76 -2.54 -20.02
N THR A 317 -1.15 -3.81 -20.09
CA THR A 317 -2.51 -4.28 -19.73
C THR A 317 -2.42 -5.17 -18.50
N SER A 318 -3.07 -4.74 -17.42
CA SER A 318 -3.20 -5.48 -16.18
C SER A 318 -4.57 -6.17 -16.12
N ASN A 319 -4.55 -7.50 -16.04
CA ASN A 319 -5.72 -8.37 -16.13
C ASN A 319 -6.03 -9.01 -14.77
N PRO A 320 -7.30 -9.19 -14.39
CA PRO A 320 -7.69 -9.76 -13.11
C PRO A 320 -7.46 -11.27 -13.02
N LYS A 321 -6.94 -11.69 -11.86
CA LYS A 321 -6.97 -13.08 -11.39
C LYS A 321 -8.08 -13.20 -10.35
N TYR A 322 -9.17 -13.85 -10.74
CA TYR A 322 -10.25 -14.22 -9.82
C TYR A 322 -9.96 -15.57 -9.17
N GLY A 323 -10.26 -15.69 -7.88
CA GLY A 323 -10.17 -16.96 -7.16
C GLY A 323 -11.27 -17.94 -7.57
N THR A 324 -11.04 -19.23 -7.35
CA THR A 324 -11.93 -20.34 -7.75
C THR A 324 -12.25 -21.34 -6.63
N GLY A 325 -11.53 -21.29 -5.51
CA GLY A 325 -11.63 -22.22 -4.39
C GLY A 325 -12.16 -21.59 -3.10
N LYS A 326 -11.76 -22.15 -1.95
CA LYS A 326 -12.12 -21.67 -0.61
C LYS A 326 -10.91 -21.23 0.24
N GLU A 327 -9.69 -21.50 -0.20
CA GLU A 327 -8.49 -21.16 0.55
C GLU A 327 -8.15 -19.67 0.43
N ALA A 328 -7.44 -19.14 1.44
CA ALA A 328 -6.97 -17.76 1.46
C ALA A 328 -6.03 -17.47 0.28
N GLY A 329 -6.35 -16.49 -0.56
CA GLY A 329 -5.64 -16.20 -1.82
C GLY A 329 -6.17 -16.94 -3.05
N ASN A 330 -7.23 -17.74 -2.92
CA ASN A 330 -7.95 -18.34 -4.04
C ASN A 330 -9.48 -18.31 -3.81
N GLU A 331 -10.01 -17.29 -3.13
CA GLU A 331 -11.41 -17.19 -2.74
C GLU A 331 -12.35 -17.04 -3.95
N ASN A 332 -13.27 -17.98 -4.15
CA ASN A 332 -14.14 -18.04 -5.33
C ASN A 332 -14.91 -16.72 -5.58
N GLY A 333 -14.73 -16.14 -6.77
CA GLY A 333 -15.39 -14.91 -7.20
C GLY A 333 -14.93 -13.65 -6.47
N TYR A 334 -13.82 -13.69 -5.73
CA TYR A 334 -13.08 -12.52 -5.30
C TYR A 334 -11.92 -12.25 -6.27
N LEU A 335 -11.60 -10.99 -6.48
CA LEU A 335 -10.34 -10.62 -7.09
C LEU A 335 -9.22 -10.95 -6.10
N VAL A 336 -8.31 -11.84 -6.47
CA VAL A 336 -7.19 -12.30 -5.62
C VAL A 336 -5.83 -11.85 -6.15
N GLY A 337 -5.77 -11.33 -7.38
CA GLY A 337 -4.55 -10.74 -7.95
C GLY A 337 -4.81 -9.96 -9.24
N MET A 338 -3.82 -9.20 -9.69
CA MET A 338 -3.78 -8.49 -10.98
C MET A 338 -2.47 -8.82 -11.70
N SER A 339 -2.50 -8.95 -13.03
CA SER A 339 -1.30 -9.27 -13.82
C SER A 339 -0.36 -8.06 -13.92
N VAL A 340 0.92 -8.29 -13.65
CA VAL A 340 1.98 -7.28 -13.73
C VAL A 340 2.63 -7.30 -15.13
N CYS A 341 2.89 -6.13 -15.69
CA CYS A 341 3.70 -5.96 -16.88
C CYS A 341 5.17 -5.76 -16.50
N TYR A 342 6.03 -6.68 -16.95
CA TYR A 342 7.49 -6.55 -16.91
C TYR A 342 8.01 -6.35 -18.34
N PRO A 343 7.97 -5.12 -18.89
CA PRO A 343 8.56 -4.83 -20.19
C PRO A 343 10.08 -5.07 -20.15
N LYS A 344 10.67 -5.43 -21.30
CA LYS A 344 12.13 -5.59 -21.41
C LYS A 344 12.79 -4.23 -21.13
N PRO A 345 13.84 -4.13 -20.30
CA PRO A 345 14.53 -2.87 -20.02
C PRO A 345 14.85 -2.10 -21.31
N GLY A 346 14.43 -0.84 -21.38
CA GLY A 346 14.60 0.05 -22.54
C GLY A 346 13.57 -0.10 -23.68
N SER A 347 12.76 -1.17 -23.70
CA SER A 347 11.82 -1.41 -24.81
C SER A 347 10.62 -0.46 -24.86
N ILE A 348 10.20 0.09 -23.72
CA ILE A 348 9.09 1.05 -23.63
C ILE A 348 9.61 2.34 -23.00
N LYS A 349 9.93 3.33 -23.85
CA LYS A 349 10.18 4.71 -23.42
C LYS A 349 8.87 5.51 -23.45
N ILE A 350 8.60 6.25 -22.40
CA ILE A 350 7.60 7.31 -22.30
C ILE A 350 8.36 8.64 -22.40
N LYS A 351 7.85 9.59 -23.18
CA LYS A 351 8.52 10.87 -23.44
C LYS A 351 8.13 11.93 -22.40
N ASP A 352 8.98 12.93 -22.24
CA ASP A 352 8.62 14.17 -21.55
C ASP A 352 7.49 14.86 -22.32
N GLY A 353 6.47 15.32 -21.61
CA GLY A 353 5.23 15.86 -22.16
C GLY A 353 4.20 14.82 -22.64
N GLU A 354 4.50 13.51 -22.63
CA GLU A 354 3.59 12.50 -23.19
C GLU A 354 2.32 12.34 -22.34
N ILE A 355 1.15 12.36 -22.99
CA ILE A 355 -0.14 12.12 -22.32
C ILE A 355 -0.46 10.63 -22.34
N LEU A 356 -0.33 9.98 -21.19
CA LEU A 356 -0.76 8.58 -21.02
C LEU A 356 -2.27 8.52 -20.84
N THR A 357 -2.91 7.51 -21.42
CA THR A 357 -4.34 7.23 -21.19
C THR A 357 -4.47 5.96 -20.36
N LEU A 358 -4.88 6.09 -19.09
CA LEU A 358 -5.29 4.95 -18.28
C LEU A 358 -6.75 4.62 -18.59
N GLU A 359 -7.00 3.41 -19.07
CA GLU A 359 -8.33 2.84 -19.30
C GLU A 359 -8.65 1.78 -18.23
N SER A 360 -9.84 1.82 -17.64
CA SER A 360 -10.36 0.78 -16.74
C SER A 360 -11.71 0.27 -17.21
N ILE A 361 -11.81 -1.03 -17.49
CA ILE A 361 -13.03 -1.69 -17.97
C ILE A 361 -13.62 -2.54 -16.85
N TYR A 362 -14.90 -2.35 -16.55
CA TYR A 362 -15.65 -3.11 -15.54
C TYR A 362 -16.85 -3.83 -16.17
N GLU A 363 -17.32 -4.91 -15.55
CA GLU A 363 -18.59 -5.54 -15.89
C GLU A 363 -19.72 -4.51 -15.87
N ASN A 364 -20.64 -4.55 -16.84
CA ASN A 364 -21.80 -3.66 -16.90
C ASN A 364 -22.88 -4.06 -15.86
N LYS A 365 -22.57 -3.81 -14.58
CA LYS A 365 -23.41 -4.04 -13.40
C LYS A 365 -23.24 -2.84 -12.46
N PHE A 366 -24.27 -2.48 -11.70
CA PHE A 366 -24.16 -1.36 -10.75
C PHE A 366 -23.16 -1.69 -9.62
N ARG A 367 -22.06 -0.94 -9.56
CA ARG A 367 -21.02 -0.98 -8.52
C ARG A 367 -21.00 0.34 -7.76
N THR A 368 -20.69 0.30 -6.46
CA THR A 368 -20.39 1.51 -5.67
C THR A 368 -18.95 1.48 -5.15
N GLY A 369 -18.37 2.65 -4.91
CA GLY A 369 -17.02 2.75 -4.33
C GLY A 369 -15.90 2.13 -5.18
N ALA A 370 -16.11 1.90 -6.48
CA ALA A 370 -15.09 1.36 -7.36
C ALA A 370 -13.90 2.33 -7.47
N MET A 371 -12.80 2.00 -6.80
CA MET A 371 -11.52 2.69 -6.90
C MET A 371 -10.65 1.92 -7.89
N GLY A 372 -9.87 2.67 -8.69
CA GLY A 372 -8.92 2.12 -9.63
C GLY A 372 -7.65 2.96 -9.59
N HIS A 373 -6.53 2.34 -9.22
CA HIS A 373 -5.21 2.94 -9.37
C HIS A 373 -4.40 2.13 -10.38
N PHE A 374 -3.41 2.76 -11.00
CA PHE A 374 -2.45 2.07 -11.86
C PHE A 374 -1.06 2.54 -11.47
N TYR A 375 -0.26 1.61 -10.96
CA TYR A 375 1.09 1.84 -10.50
C TYR A 375 2.03 1.56 -11.65
N ILE A 376 2.88 2.53 -11.96
CA ILE A 376 4.02 2.35 -12.84
C ILE A 376 5.28 2.76 -12.08
N TYR A 377 6.36 2.01 -12.28
CA TYR A 377 7.69 2.48 -11.95
C TYR A 377 8.41 2.79 -13.26
N LEU A 378 9.04 3.95 -13.30
CA LEU A 378 9.83 4.43 -14.44
C LEU A 378 11.29 4.55 -14.00
N ALA A 379 12.22 4.21 -14.89
CA ALA A 379 13.63 4.49 -14.73
C ALA A 379 14.06 5.60 -15.71
N ASP A 380 14.77 6.62 -15.22
CA ASP A 380 15.32 7.69 -16.07
C ASP A 380 16.31 7.14 -17.12
N GLN A 381 17.10 6.15 -16.70
CA GLN A 381 18.13 5.50 -17.51
C GLN A 381 17.98 3.98 -17.43
N ILE A 382 18.53 3.30 -18.45
CA ILE A 382 18.68 1.85 -18.48
C ILE A 382 20.17 1.55 -18.37
N PRO A 383 20.59 0.55 -17.57
CA PRO A 383 21.98 0.13 -17.55
C PRO A 383 22.47 -0.22 -18.95
N ASN A 384 23.61 0.33 -19.36
CA ASN A 384 24.28 -0.13 -20.58
C ASN A 384 24.63 -1.62 -20.43
N LYS A 385 24.35 -2.41 -21.47
CA LYS A 385 24.62 -3.86 -21.48
C LYS A 385 26.10 -4.22 -21.39
N ASP A 386 26.98 -3.25 -21.62
CA ASP A 386 28.41 -3.46 -21.83
C ASP A 386 29.23 -3.30 -20.53
N LEU A 387 28.59 -3.13 -19.37
CA LEU A 387 29.23 -3.18 -18.05
C LEU A 387 29.33 -4.61 -17.50
N ASN A 388 30.00 -5.47 -18.27
CA ASN A 388 30.65 -6.66 -17.72
C ASN A 388 32.03 -6.24 -17.19
N ILE A 389 32.16 -6.15 -15.86
CA ILE A 389 33.45 -6.03 -15.12
C ILE A 389 33.36 -6.95 -13.91
#